data_AF-A0A699T1L9-F1
#
_entry.id   AF-A0A699T1L9-F1
#
_cell.length_a   1.000
_cell.length_b   1.000
_cell.length_c   1.000
_cell.angle_alpha   90.00
_cell.angle_beta   90.00
_cell.angle_gamma   90.00
#
_symmetry.space_group_name_H-M   'P 1'
#
loop_
_entity.id
_entity.type
_entity.pdbx_description
1 polymer ?
#
loop_
_entity_poly.entity_id
_entity_poly.type
_entity_poly.pdbx_seq_one_letter_code
_entity_poly.pdbx_strand_id
1 'polypeptide(L)'
;MSYLFDFEKLNGGYVAFGGNLKGRKIFGKGKIKTGKLDFDDVYFVKELKFNLFSVSQRCDKKNSVFFTNTEYLVLSPNFKLPDESQVLLRVPRENN
;
A
#
# COMPACT_ATOMS: atom_id res chain seq x y z
N MET A 1 8.30 14.87 5.85
CA MET A 1 7.88 13.92 6.90
C MET A 1 6.78 13.03 6.35
N SER A 2 6.82 11.73 6.60
CA SER A 2 5.67 10.86 6.38
C SER A 2 4.54 11.29 7.31
N TYR A 3 3.35 11.56 6.76
CA TYR A 3 2.16 12.03 7.49
C TYR A 3 1.51 10.89 8.32
N LEU A 4 2.29 10.26 9.20
CA LEU A 4 1.80 9.19 10.08
C LEU A 4 1.27 9.80 11.38
N PHE A 5 0.00 9.55 11.66
CA PHE A 5 -0.64 9.79 12.96
C PHE A 5 -0.47 8.58 13.87
N ASP A 6 -0.59 8.77 15.19
CA ASP A 6 -0.48 7.69 16.19
C ASP A 6 0.78 6.83 15.98
N PHE A 7 1.93 7.49 15.73
CA PHE A 7 3.17 6.79 15.40
C PHE A 7 3.70 5.99 16.59
N GLU A 8 3.88 4.69 16.38
CA GLU A 8 4.48 3.75 17.32
C GLU A 8 5.86 3.35 16.80
N LYS A 9 6.90 3.61 17.60
CA LYS A 9 8.25 3.17 17.30
C LYS A 9 8.36 1.66 17.49
N LEU A 10 8.89 0.97 16.49
CA LEU A 10 9.06 -0.48 16.50
C LEU A 10 10.53 -0.86 16.31
N ASN A 11 10.93 -1.99 16.88
CA ASN A 11 12.15 -2.69 16.49
C ASN A 11 11.82 -3.75 15.44
N GLY A 12 11.18 -3.33 14.34
CA GLY A 12 10.63 -4.23 13.34
C GLY A 12 11.69 -4.98 12.54
N GLY A 13 11.22 -5.92 11.72
CA GLY A 13 12.05 -6.68 10.80
C GLY A 13 12.65 -5.84 9.66
N TYR A 14 13.31 -6.53 8.74
CA TYR A 14 13.90 -5.92 7.55
C TYR A 14 13.04 -6.21 6.31
N VAL A 15 12.91 -5.23 5.43
CA VAL A 15 12.20 -5.34 4.16
C VAL A 15 13.13 -5.02 3.01
N ALA A 16 13.21 -5.91 2.02
CA ALA A 16 14.04 -5.75 0.83
C ALA A 16 13.19 -5.25 -0.35
N PHE A 17 13.80 -4.49 -1.26
CA PHE A 17 13.16 -3.96 -2.47
C PHE A 17 13.97 -4.33 -3.70
N GLY A 18 13.30 -4.87 -4.73
CA GLY A 18 13.84 -4.99 -6.08
C GLY A 18 15.25 -5.59 -6.15
N GLY A 19 15.49 -6.71 -5.46
CA GLY A 19 16.79 -7.40 -5.49
C GLY A 19 17.89 -6.84 -4.59
N ASN A 20 17.61 -5.84 -3.74
CA ASN A 20 18.58 -5.42 -2.72
C ASN A 20 18.79 -6.50 -1.66
N LEU A 21 20.01 -7.05 -1.58
CA LEU A 21 20.41 -8.03 -0.57
C LEU A 21 20.39 -7.47 0.85
N LYS A 22 20.55 -6.14 1.00
CA LYS A 22 20.45 -5.45 2.30
C LYS A 22 19.03 -4.91 2.45
N GLY A 23 18.20 -5.63 3.20
CA GLY A 23 16.89 -5.14 3.61
C GLY A 23 17.02 -3.87 4.48
N ARG A 24 16.00 -3.03 4.46
CA ARG A 24 15.92 -1.83 5.31
C ARG A 24 15.06 -2.10 6.53
N LYS A 25 15.44 -1.54 7.67
CA LYS A 25 14.75 -1.78 8.94
C LYS A 25 13.44 -1.00 9.03
N ILE A 26 12.38 -1.69 9.42
CA ILE A 26 11.12 -1.06 9.82
C ILE A 26 11.34 -0.36 11.16
N PHE A 27 11.17 0.95 11.17
CA PHE A 27 11.44 1.81 12.33
C PHE A 27 10.19 2.04 13.20
N GLY A 28 9.01 1.87 12.62
CA GLY A 28 7.76 2.04 13.32
C GLY A 28 6.57 1.85 12.41
N LYS A 29 5.39 2.06 12.96
CA LYS A 29 4.14 2.09 12.22
C LYS A 29 3.27 3.23 12.70
N GLY A 30 2.28 3.60 11.91
CA GLY A 30 1.28 4.59 12.31
C GLY A 30 0.09 4.54 11.37
N LYS A 31 -0.75 5.56 11.46
CA LYS A 31 -1.97 5.67 10.66
C LYS A 31 -1.83 6.75 9.60
N ILE A 32 -2.41 6.52 8.43
CA ILE A 32 -2.57 7.56 7.41
C ILE A 32 -4.04 7.88 7.29
N LYS A 33 -4.36 9.16 7.40
CA LYS A 33 -5.71 9.68 7.16
C LYS A 33 -5.68 10.63 5.98
N THR A 34 -6.47 10.34 4.96
CA THR A 34 -6.61 11.19 3.77
C THR A 34 -7.95 11.94 3.75
N GLY A 35 -8.77 11.79 4.79
CA GLY A 35 -10.14 12.31 4.90
C GLY A 35 -11.18 11.46 4.16
N LYS A 36 -10.81 10.86 3.03
CA LYS A 36 -11.65 9.89 2.30
C LYS A 36 -11.35 8.45 2.67
N LEU A 37 -10.09 8.17 3.01
CA LEU A 37 -9.62 6.83 3.32
C LEU A 37 -8.58 6.88 4.44
N ASP A 38 -8.74 5.95 5.36
CA ASP A 38 -7.84 5.76 6.48
C ASP A 38 -7.13 4.41 6.37
N PHE A 39 -5.87 4.38 6.73
CA PHE A 39 -5.05 3.17 6.77
C PHE A 39 -4.40 3.06 8.14
N ASP A 40 -4.60 1.91 8.77
CA ASP A 40 -3.93 1.55 10.01
C ASP A 40 -2.67 0.71 9.72
N ASP A 41 -1.78 0.63 10.70
CA ASP A 41 -0.55 -0.17 10.65
C ASP A 41 0.31 0.07 9.38
N VAL A 42 0.45 1.35 8.99
CA VAL A 42 1.33 1.76 7.89
C VAL A 42 2.77 1.80 8.39
N TYR A 43 3.62 0.95 7.83
CA TYR A 43 5.00 0.82 8.25
C TYR A 43 5.91 1.92 7.69
N PHE A 44 6.70 2.50 8.59
CA PHE A 44 7.72 3.48 8.28
C PHE A 44 9.10 2.83 8.26
N VAL A 45 9.83 3.06 7.18
CA VAL A 45 11.22 2.63 7.01
C VAL A 45 12.07 3.88 6.94
N LYS A 46 12.93 4.08 7.94
CA LYS A 46 13.65 5.35 8.18
C LYS A 46 14.45 5.86 6.98
N GLU A 47 15.01 4.95 6.18
CA GLU A 47 15.85 5.27 5.02
C GLU A 47 15.08 5.36 3.70
N LEU A 48 13.76 5.14 3.73
CA LEU A 48 12.90 5.35 2.58
C LEU A 48 12.23 6.71 2.65
N LYS A 49 12.16 7.39 1.50
CA LYS A 49 11.36 8.61 1.34
C LYS A 49 9.85 8.33 1.33
N PHE A 50 9.45 7.06 1.29
CA PHE A 50 8.05 6.63 1.11
C PHE A 50 7.62 5.66 2.21
N ASN A 51 6.34 5.70 2.58
CA ASN A 51 5.72 4.75 3.48
C ASN A 51 5.39 3.45 2.75
N LEU A 52 5.45 2.32 3.46
CA LEU A 52 5.06 1.05 2.89
C LEU A 52 3.57 0.81 3.09
N PHE A 53 2.90 0.61 1.96
CA PHE A 53 1.56 0.06 1.94
C PHE A 53 1.63 -1.35 1.39
N SER A 54 1.03 -2.30 2.10
CA SER A 54 0.73 -3.58 1.47
C SER A 54 -0.32 -3.37 0.38
N VAL A 55 -0.19 -4.14 -0.71
CA VAL A 55 -1.20 -4.21 -1.77
C VAL A 55 -2.55 -4.71 -1.20
N SER A 56 -2.53 -5.57 -0.18
CA SER A 56 -3.74 -5.96 0.56
C SER A 56 -4.38 -4.76 1.24
N GLN A 57 -3.65 -4.06 2.11
CA GLN A 57 -4.12 -2.89 2.87
C GLN A 57 -4.79 -1.82 1.98
N ARG A 58 -4.36 -1.67 0.72
CA ARG A 58 -4.99 -0.76 -0.26
C ARG A 58 -6.32 -1.27 -0.83
N CYS A 59 -6.46 -2.58 -0.98
CA CYS A 59 -7.60 -3.25 -1.60
C CYS A 59 -8.65 -3.74 -0.58
N ASP A 60 -8.31 -3.87 0.71
CA ASP A 60 -9.15 -4.52 1.72
C ASP A 60 -10.51 -3.83 1.94
N LYS A 61 -10.60 -2.52 1.65
CA LYS A 61 -11.84 -1.74 1.79
C LYS A 61 -12.77 -1.81 0.57
N LYS A 62 -12.72 -2.91 -0.19
CA LYS A 62 -13.43 -3.12 -1.48
C LYS A 62 -13.08 -2.08 -2.55
N ASN A 63 -12.04 -1.30 -2.33
CA ASN A 63 -11.54 -0.32 -3.30
C ASN A 63 -10.70 -1.04 -4.35
N SER A 64 -10.81 -0.57 -5.59
CA SER A 64 -9.91 -0.99 -6.66
C SER A 64 -8.70 -0.07 -6.70
N VAL A 65 -7.53 -0.60 -7.03
CA VAL A 65 -6.32 0.18 -7.23
C VAL A 65 -5.91 0.07 -8.69
N PHE A 66 -5.79 1.21 -9.36
CA PHE A 66 -5.35 1.29 -10.74
C PHE A 66 -3.95 1.90 -10.78
N PHE A 67 -3.01 1.25 -11.46
CA PHE A 67 -1.64 1.71 -11.59
C PHE A 67 -1.40 2.21 -13.03
N THR A 68 -0.83 3.40 -13.15
CA THR A 68 -0.31 3.93 -14.41
C THR A 68 1.22 3.92 -14.36
N ASN A 69 1.86 4.41 -15.43
CA ASN A 69 3.30 4.59 -15.46
C ASN A 69 3.81 5.67 -14.50
N THR A 70 2.95 6.60 -14.05
CA THR A 70 3.34 7.76 -13.24
C THR A 70 2.66 7.83 -11.87
N GLU A 71 1.51 7.19 -11.71
CA GLU A 71 0.72 7.28 -10.48
C GLU A 71 -0.06 6.00 -10.20
N TYR A 72 -0.71 5.97 -9.05
CA TYR A 72 -1.73 4.98 -8.76
C TYR A 72 -2.97 5.69 -8.20
N LEU A 73 -4.13 5.19 -8.58
CA LEU A 73 -5.43 5.72 -8.18
C LEU A 73 -6.12 4.68 -7.30
N VAL A 74 -6.64 5.13 -6.16
CA VAL A 74 -7.55 4.31 -5.33
C VAL A 74 -8.98 4.70 -5.71
N LEU A 75 -9.68 3.75 -6.29
CA LEU A 75 -11.03 3.92 -6.83
C LEU A 75 -12.05 3.39 -5.83
N SER A 76 -13.17 4.11 -5.69
CA SER A 76 -14.25 3.71 -4.79
C SER A 76 -14.82 2.33 -5.14
N PRO A 77 -15.48 1.63 -4.21
CA PRO A 77 -16.00 0.27 -4.46
C PRO A 77 -17.05 0.18 -5.57
N ASN A 78 -17.73 1.30 -5.86
CA ASN A 78 -18.75 1.39 -6.90
C ASN A 78 -18.16 1.65 -8.29
N PHE A 79 -16.84 1.81 -8.39
CA PHE A 79 -16.17 1.95 -9.67
C PHE A 79 -16.29 0.64 -10.44
N LYS A 80 -16.96 0.69 -11.60
CA LYS A 80 -17.04 -0.46 -12.49
C LYS A 80 -15.82 -0.44 -13.39
N LEU A 81 -15.15 -1.58 -13.51
CA LEU A 81 -14.08 -1.75 -14.49
C LEU A 81 -14.62 -1.38 -15.89
N PRO A 82 -13.81 -0.67 -16.71
CA PRO A 82 -14.14 -0.53 -18.12
C PRO A 82 -14.19 -1.91 -18.78
N ASP A 83 -14.80 -1.96 -19.96
CA ASP A 83 -15.08 -3.15 -20.77
C ASP A 83 -14.14 -4.33 -20.50
N GLU A 84 -14.71 -5.45 -20.03
CA GLU A 84 -13.95 -6.65 -19.69
C GLU A 84 -13.14 -7.19 -20.88
N SER A 85 -13.51 -6.84 -22.12
CA SER A 85 -12.74 -7.17 -23.32
C SER A 85 -11.32 -6.60 -23.32
N GLN A 86 -11.07 -5.55 -22.54
CA GLN A 86 -9.75 -4.91 -22.40
C GLN A 86 -8.87 -5.57 -21.34
N VAL A 87 -9.38 -6.54 -20.58
CA VAL A 87 -8.64 -7.23 -19.53
C VAL A 87 -7.76 -8.33 -20.12
N LEU A 88 -6.45 -8.08 -20.19
CA LEU A 88 -5.47 -9.04 -20.72
C LEU A 88 -5.20 -10.24 -19.78
N LEU A 89 -5.27 -10.02 -18.47
CA LEU A 89 -4.99 -11.03 -17.44
C LEU A 89 -5.84 -10.77 -16.19
N ARG A 90 -6.57 -11.78 -15.73
CA ARG A 90 -7.31 -11.78 -14.47
C ARG A 90 -6.92 -13.02 -13.67
N VAL A 91 -6.29 -12.81 -12.52
CA VAL A 91 -5.92 -13.88 -11.58
C VAL A 91 -6.66 -13.63 -10.27
N PRO A 92 -7.50 -14.55 -9.78
CA PRO A 92 -8.14 -14.40 -8.49
C PRO A 92 -7.08 -14.36 -7.38
N ARG A 93 -7.34 -13.59 -6.32
CA ARG A 93 -6.52 -13.68 -5.11
C ARG A 93 -6.88 -14.96 -4.39
N GLU A 94 -5.88 -15.80 -4.18
CA GLU A 94 -5.99 -16.95 -3.30
C GLU A 94 -5.49 -16.53 -1.91
N ASN A 95 -6.30 -16.78 -0.87
CA ASN A 95 -5.98 -16.57 0.55
C ASN A 95 -5.80 -15.10 1.00
N ASN A 96 -6.91 -14.42 1.30
CA ASN A 96 -6.90 -13.25 2.20
C ASN A 96 -7.13 -13.69 3.64
#